data_AF-A0A1X7UNK2-F1
#
_entry.id   AF-A0A1X7UNK2-F1
#
_cell.length_a   1.000
_cell.length_b   1.000
_cell.length_c   1.000
_cell.angle_alpha   90.00
_cell.angle_beta   90.00
_cell.angle_gamma   90.00
#
_symmetry.space_group_name_H-M   'P 1'
#
loop_
_entity.id
_entity.type
_entity.pdbx_description
1 polymer ?
#
loop_
_entity_poly.entity_id
_entity_poly.type
_entity_poly.pdbx_seq_one_letter_code
_entity_poly.pdbx_strand_id
1 'polypeptide(L)'
;MSSVLLLYFFYSYVSRLPKPGETIAGRSFSQGFGGKGANQCIMAARLGSSTAMVAKLGNDSFGRSTIENFNTNKVNVDHVGIVDESQSGVAQITVNDEGENSIVIVSGANNHLNDEDLGSAKEMISRATDYSISVPIGNITRDDT
;
A
#
# COMPACT_ATOMS: atom_id res chain seq x y z
N MET A 1 9.14 -2.02 -15.95
CA MET A 1 7.74 -2.20 -15.54
C MET A 1 7.53 -1.62 -14.15
N SER A 2 6.36 -1.05 -13.90
CA SER A 2 6.08 -0.08 -12.84
C SER A 2 5.16 -0.69 -11.76
N SER A 3 5.65 -0.94 -10.56
CA SER A 3 4.94 -1.71 -9.52
C SER A 3 4.04 -0.84 -8.60
N VAL A 4 2.82 -1.32 -8.35
CA VAL A 4 1.85 -0.70 -7.45
C VAL A 4 2.26 -0.90 -5.99
N LEU A 5 2.37 0.16 -5.19
CA LEU A 5 2.60 0.05 -3.75
C LEU A 5 1.27 -0.16 -3.01
N LEU A 6 0.95 -1.41 -2.65
CA LEU A 6 -0.02 -1.70 -1.59
C LEU A 6 0.71 -1.67 -0.24
N LEU A 7 0.26 -0.83 0.68
CA LEU A 7 0.94 -0.65 1.96
C LEU A 7 -0.04 -0.81 3.11
N TYR A 8 0.32 -1.64 4.09
CA TYR A 8 -0.32 -1.64 5.39
C TYR A 8 0.37 -0.60 6.28
N PHE A 9 -0.41 0.35 6.78
CA PHE A 9 0.10 1.51 7.51
C PHE A 9 0.07 1.28 9.02
N PHE A 10 1.15 1.69 9.67
CA PHE A 10 1.30 1.75 11.11
C PHE A 10 1.55 3.20 11.50
N TYR A 11 0.67 3.76 12.33
CA TYR A 11 0.75 5.13 12.80
C TYR A 11 1.13 5.16 14.27
N SER A 12 2.20 5.87 14.59
CA SER A 12 2.61 6.19 15.96
C SER A 12 2.50 7.71 16.16
N TYR A 13 1.62 8.13 17.06
CA TYR A 13 1.46 9.55 17.39
C TYR A 13 2.30 9.89 18.62
N VAL A 14 3.20 10.85 18.47
CA VAL A 14 4.18 11.27 19.49
C VAL A 14 4.06 12.78 19.73
N SER A 15 4.69 13.31 20.78
CA SER A 15 4.75 14.76 20.98
C SER A 15 5.74 15.43 20.02
N ARG A 16 6.91 14.80 19.85
CA ARG A 16 7.95 15.18 18.88
C ARG A 16 8.52 13.95 18.20
N LEU A 17 9.11 14.12 17.01
CA LEU A 17 9.83 13.02 16.35
C LEU A 17 11.06 12.60 17.18
N PRO A 18 11.40 11.29 17.21
CA PRO A 18 12.61 10.81 17.88
C PRO A 18 13.86 11.25 17.10
N LYS A 19 14.93 11.58 17.83
CA LYS A 19 16.28 11.73 17.26
C LYS A 19 16.98 10.37 17.18
N PRO A 20 18.04 10.23 16.37
CA PRO A 20 18.83 9.00 16.32
C PRO A 20 19.27 8.55 17.72
N GLY A 21 18.99 7.29 18.06
CA GLY A 21 19.33 6.68 19.34
C GLY A 21 18.33 6.94 20.48
N GLU A 22 17.30 7.76 20.28
CA GLU A 22 16.29 8.01 21.31
C GLU A 22 15.20 6.92 21.35
N THR A 23 14.67 6.67 22.54
CA THR A 23 13.40 5.97 22.76
C THR A 23 12.44 6.94 23.43
N ILE A 24 11.23 7.11 22.88
CA ILE A 24 10.22 8.02 23.41
C ILE A 24 8.89 7.28 23.61
N ALA A 25 8.08 7.76 24.55
CA ALA A 25 6.72 7.25 24.74
C ALA A 25 5.78 7.82 23.67
N GLY A 26 5.05 6.93 22.99
CA GLY A 26 3.94 7.32 22.12
C GLY A 26 2.68 7.67 22.93
N ARG A 27 1.80 8.47 22.33
CA ARG A 27 0.48 8.81 22.89
C ARG A 27 -0.59 7.82 22.43
N SER A 28 -0.56 7.46 21.16
CA SER A 28 -1.50 6.51 20.57
C SER A 28 -0.89 5.82 19.36
N PHE A 29 -1.52 4.71 18.98
CA PHE A 29 -1.14 3.90 17.83
C PHE A 29 -2.39 3.53 17.03
N SER A 30 -2.27 3.53 15.71
CA SER A 30 -3.33 3.13 14.79
C SER A 30 -2.78 2.34 13.62
N GLN A 31 -3.65 1.57 12.97
CA GLN A 31 -3.33 0.85 11.74
C GLN A 31 -4.30 1.27 10.65
N GLY A 32 -3.87 1.15 9.39
CA GLY A 32 -4.72 1.48 8.26
C GLY A 32 -4.25 0.85 6.96
N PHE A 33 -5.06 1.04 5.92
CA PHE A 33 -4.74 0.61 4.57
C PHE A 33 -4.25 1.81 3.76
N GLY A 34 -3.20 1.59 2.98
CA GLY A 34 -2.55 2.59 2.17
C GLY A 34 -2.23 2.08 0.77
N GLY A 35 -1.56 2.94 0.01
CA GLY A 35 -1.28 2.73 -1.40
C GLY A 35 -2.15 3.60 -2.28
N LYS A 36 -1.51 4.45 -3.09
CA LYS A 36 -2.23 5.41 -3.94
C LYS A 36 -3.20 4.71 -4.89
N GLY A 37 -2.74 3.64 -5.55
CA GLY A 37 -3.58 2.82 -6.43
C GLY A 37 -4.75 2.16 -5.70
N ALA A 38 -4.50 1.60 -4.51
CA ALA A 38 -5.54 1.00 -3.67
C ALA A 38 -6.64 2.00 -3.31
N ASN A 39 -6.23 3.19 -2.84
CA ASN A 39 -7.15 4.23 -2.40
C ASN A 39 -8.00 4.74 -3.56
N GLN A 40 -7.40 4.94 -4.74
CA GLN A 40 -8.13 5.35 -5.93
C GLN A 40 -9.12 4.28 -6.40
N CYS A 41 -8.69 3.02 -6.42
CA CYS A 41 -9.53 1.88 -6.80
C CYS A 41 -10.75 1.73 -5.87
N ILE A 42 -10.52 1.75 -4.55
CA ILE A 42 -11.59 1.70 -3.54
C ILE A 42 -12.55 2.89 -3.68
N MET A 43 -12.04 4.11 -3.90
CA MET A 43 -12.90 5.27 -4.07
C MET A 43 -13.76 5.18 -5.32
N ALA A 44 -13.21 4.71 -6.45
CA ALA A 44 -13.99 4.45 -7.66
C ALA A 44 -15.09 3.40 -7.41
N ALA A 45 -14.78 2.33 -6.67
CA ALA A 45 -15.75 1.29 -6.30
C ALA A 45 -16.90 1.87 -5.45
N ARG A 46 -16.56 2.71 -4.46
CA ARG A 46 -17.54 3.41 -3.60
C ARG A 46 -18.45 4.37 -4.37
N LEU A 47 -17.96 4.93 -5.48
CA LEU A 47 -18.74 5.78 -6.39
C LEU A 47 -19.59 4.99 -7.38
N GLY A 48 -19.55 3.65 -7.34
CA GLY A 48 -20.40 2.77 -8.14
C GLY A 48 -19.73 2.16 -9.37
N SER A 49 -18.45 2.41 -9.61
CA SER A 49 -17.71 1.80 -10.71
C SER A 49 -17.41 0.32 -10.42
N SER A 50 -17.38 -0.50 -11.48
CA SER A 50 -16.76 -1.83 -11.41
C SER A 50 -15.25 -1.68 -11.45
N THR A 51 -14.58 -2.16 -10.41
CA THR A 51 -13.13 -1.95 -10.24
C THR A 51 -12.41 -3.26 -9.95
N ALA A 52 -11.17 -3.35 -10.38
CA ALA A 52 -10.30 -4.48 -10.11
C ALA A 52 -8.90 -4.02 -9.73
N MET A 53 -8.18 -4.85 -8.99
CA MET A 53 -6.81 -4.58 -8.56
C MET A 53 -5.85 -5.61 -9.15
N VAL A 54 -4.76 -5.13 -9.74
CA VAL A 54 -3.60 -5.95 -10.13
C VAL A 54 -2.46 -5.61 -9.18
N ALA A 55 -2.08 -6.56 -8.31
CA ALA A 55 -1.08 -6.33 -7.27
C ALA A 55 -0.48 -7.64 -6.72
N LYS A 56 0.53 -7.51 -5.85
CA LYS A 56 1.09 -8.62 -5.06
C LYS A 56 1.05 -8.29 -3.57
N LEU A 57 0.69 -9.27 -2.76
CA LEU A 57 0.69 -9.22 -1.30
C LEU A 57 1.49 -10.40 -0.73
N GLY A 58 1.96 -10.26 0.51
CA GLY A 58 2.61 -11.36 1.21
C GLY A 58 1.60 -12.36 1.75
N ASN A 59 2.04 -13.60 1.98
CA ASN A 59 1.24 -14.60 2.70
C ASN A 59 1.26 -14.36 4.22
N ASP A 60 0.70 -13.23 4.65
CA ASP A 60 0.68 -12.82 6.05
C ASP A 60 -0.69 -12.26 6.47
N SER A 61 -0.81 -11.81 7.73
CA SER A 61 -2.03 -11.20 8.23
C SER A 61 -2.36 -9.89 7.50
N PHE A 62 -1.36 -9.10 7.11
CA PHE A 62 -1.58 -7.81 6.43
C PHE A 62 -2.12 -8.01 5.01
N GLY A 63 -1.63 -9.02 4.29
CA GLY A 63 -2.12 -9.41 2.98
C GLY A 63 -3.58 -9.85 3.05
N ARG A 64 -3.91 -10.73 4.01
CA ARG A 64 -5.29 -11.17 4.27
C ARG A 64 -6.23 -10.01 4.61
N SER A 65 -5.84 -9.14 5.53
CA SER A 65 -6.63 -7.95 5.89
C SER A 65 -6.81 -7.00 4.70
N THR A 66 -5.80 -6.87 3.83
CA THR A 66 -5.88 -6.01 2.64
C THR A 66 -6.87 -6.58 1.62
N ILE A 67 -6.87 -7.89 1.42
CA ILE A 67 -7.86 -8.57 0.56
C ILE A 67 -9.27 -8.42 1.13
N GLU A 68 -9.45 -8.58 2.44
CA GLU A 68 -10.75 -8.37 3.10
C GLU A 68 -11.25 -6.93 2.95
N ASN A 69 -10.36 -5.94 3.05
CA ASN A 69 -10.67 -4.55 2.79
C ASN A 69 -11.12 -4.34 1.33
N PHE A 70 -10.46 -4.95 0.35
CA PHE A 70 -10.91 -4.88 -1.05
C PHE A 70 -12.30 -5.51 -1.24
N ASN A 71 -12.52 -6.71 -0.71
CA ASN A 71 -13.80 -7.40 -0.81
C ASN A 71 -14.94 -6.58 -0.18
N THR A 72 -14.69 -6.00 1.00
CA THR A 72 -15.66 -5.12 1.68
C THR A 72 -16.02 -3.90 0.83
N ASN A 73 -15.06 -3.36 0.08
CA ASN A 73 -15.28 -2.24 -0.83
C ASN A 73 -15.67 -2.67 -2.26
N LYS A 74 -15.99 -3.95 -2.49
CA LYS A 74 -16.41 -4.51 -3.79
C LYS A 74 -15.38 -4.34 -4.92
N VAL A 75 -14.10 -4.36 -4.57
CA VAL A 75 -12.99 -4.38 -5.54
C VAL A 75 -12.74 -5.83 -5.95
N ASN A 76 -12.68 -6.13 -7.24
CA ASN A 76 -12.28 -7.44 -7.74
C ASN A 76 -10.78 -7.68 -7.44
N VAL A 77 -10.48 -8.83 -6.84
CA VAL A 77 -9.14 -9.24 -6.40
C VAL A 77 -8.56 -10.45 -7.16
N ASP A 78 -9.17 -10.85 -8.28
CA ASP A 78 -8.78 -12.05 -9.06
C ASP A 78 -7.33 -11.95 -9.58
N HIS A 79 -6.81 -10.73 -9.73
CA HIS A 79 -5.44 -10.45 -10.16
C HIS A 79 -4.56 -9.92 -9.01
N VAL A 80 -4.94 -10.16 -7.76
CA VAL A 80 -4.10 -9.93 -6.57
C VAL A 80 -3.39 -11.23 -6.21
N GLY A 81 -2.10 -11.32 -6.55
CA GLY A 81 -1.31 -12.52 -6.25
C GLY A 81 -0.73 -12.52 -4.84
N ILE A 82 -0.52 -13.71 -4.29
CA ILE A 82 0.17 -13.93 -3.01
C ILE A 82 1.60 -14.39 -3.27
N VAL A 83 2.54 -13.87 -2.47
CA VAL A 83 3.96 -14.24 -2.50
C VAL A 83 4.31 -14.88 -1.17
N ASP A 84 4.57 -16.19 -1.16
CA ASP A 84 4.85 -16.93 0.08
C ASP A 84 6.19 -16.54 0.72
N GLU A 85 7.20 -16.23 -0.10
CA GLU A 85 8.56 -15.90 0.37
C GLU A 85 8.75 -14.40 0.70
N SER A 86 7.67 -13.62 0.74
CA SER A 86 7.75 -12.18 0.98
C SER A 86 6.64 -11.69 1.89
N GLN A 87 6.95 -10.69 2.72
CA GLN A 87 5.98 -10.00 3.55
C GLN A 87 5.20 -8.95 2.73
N SER A 88 3.98 -8.64 3.12
CA SER A 88 3.21 -7.54 2.54
C SER A 88 3.95 -6.22 2.72
N GLY A 89 3.73 -5.28 1.80
CA GLY A 89 4.31 -3.94 1.94
C GLY A 89 3.76 -3.22 3.16
N VAL A 90 4.62 -2.50 3.88
CA VAL A 90 4.24 -1.74 5.08
C VAL A 90 4.81 -0.32 5.05
N ALA A 91 4.14 0.61 5.73
CA ALA A 91 4.73 1.90 6.06
C ALA A 91 4.63 2.17 7.57
N GLN A 92 5.76 2.48 8.18
CA GLN A 92 5.85 2.97 9.55
C GLN A 92 5.80 4.50 9.51
N ILE A 93 4.75 5.08 10.07
CA ILE A 93 4.47 6.52 10.01
C ILE A 93 4.46 7.03 11.44
N THR A 94 5.42 7.87 11.78
CA THR A 94 5.44 8.60 13.05
C THR A 94 4.98 10.02 12.81
N VAL A 95 4.03 10.53 13.59
CA VAL A 95 3.48 11.90 13.46
C VAL A 95 3.60 12.63 14.79
N ASN A 96 4.14 13.86 14.75
CA ASN A 96 4.25 14.71 15.94
C ASN A 96 3.04 15.66 16.12
N ASP A 97 3.06 16.47 17.18
CA ASP A 97 1.98 17.43 17.48
C ASP A 97 1.82 18.55 16.45
N GLU A 98 2.88 18.87 15.71
CA GLU A 98 2.89 19.90 14.68
C GLU A 98 2.42 19.36 13.31
N GLY A 99 2.15 18.05 13.23
CA GLY A 99 1.73 17.37 11.99
C GLY A 99 2.89 16.97 11.08
N GLU A 100 4.14 17.19 11.51
CA GLU A 100 5.32 16.66 10.82
C GLU A 100 5.36 15.14 10.96
N ASN A 101 5.96 14.47 9.98
CA ASN A 101 6.02 13.03 9.95
C ASN A 101 7.37 12.47 9.50
N SER A 102 7.65 11.25 9.97
CA SER A 102 8.72 10.39 9.47
C SER A 102 8.08 9.10 8.96
N ILE A 103 8.40 8.74 7.72
CA ILE A 103 7.81 7.58 7.04
C ILE A 103 8.92 6.64 6.59
N VAL A 104 8.86 5.39 7.03
CA VAL A 104 9.72 4.30 6.55
C VAL A 104 8.86 3.30 5.80
N ILE A 105 9.16 3.08 4.52
CA ILE A 105 8.44 2.16 3.65
C ILE A 105 9.28 0.90 3.44
N VAL A 106 8.63 -0.26 3.56
CA VAL A 106 9.17 -1.55 3.14
C VAL A 106 8.23 -2.11 2.09
N SER A 107 8.69 -2.17 0.84
CA SER A 107 7.83 -2.56 -0.30
C SER A 107 7.37 -4.01 -0.25
N GLY A 108 8.19 -4.93 0.30
CA GLY A 108 7.85 -6.34 0.42
C GLY A 108 7.39 -6.98 -0.91
N ALA A 109 6.29 -7.72 -0.85
CA ALA A 109 5.69 -8.45 -1.97
C ALA A 109 5.37 -7.57 -3.19
N ASN A 110 5.19 -6.25 -3.02
CA ASN A 110 4.96 -5.34 -4.15
C ASN A 110 6.10 -5.37 -5.18
N ASN A 111 7.34 -5.68 -4.75
CA ASN A 111 8.49 -5.80 -5.65
C ASN A 111 8.45 -7.04 -6.55
N HIS A 112 7.54 -7.99 -6.28
CA HIS A 112 7.39 -9.20 -7.08
C HIS A 112 6.35 -9.07 -8.20
N LEU A 113 5.63 -7.94 -8.27
CA LEU A 113 4.71 -7.68 -9.37
C LEU A 113 5.50 -7.50 -10.66
N ASN A 114 5.20 -8.33 -11.65
CA ASN A 114 5.99 -8.43 -12.88
C ASN A 114 5.12 -8.53 -14.14
N ASP A 115 5.78 -8.67 -15.29
CA ASP A 115 5.16 -8.68 -16.63
C ASP A 115 4.22 -9.86 -16.84
N GLU A 116 4.45 -11.00 -16.19
CA GLU A 116 3.58 -12.19 -16.24
C GLU A 116 2.25 -11.91 -15.54
N ASP A 117 2.28 -11.23 -14.39
CA ASP A 117 1.07 -10.83 -13.67
C ASP A 117 0.22 -9.87 -14.52
N LEU A 118 0.88 -8.89 -15.16
CA LEU A 118 0.22 -7.98 -16.11
C LEU A 118 -0.33 -8.72 -17.34
N GLY A 119 0.41 -9.72 -17.83
CA GLY A 119 -0.02 -10.60 -18.92
C GLY A 119 -1.28 -11.37 -18.57
N SER A 120 -1.37 -11.91 -17.34
CA SER A 120 -2.56 -12.61 -16.84
C SER A 120 -3.80 -11.71 -16.75
N ALA A 121 -3.59 -10.41 -16.47
CA ALA A 121 -4.65 -9.40 -16.37
C ALA A 121 -5.00 -8.74 -17.71
N LYS A 122 -4.32 -9.10 -18.81
CA LYS A 122 -4.39 -8.38 -20.09
C LYS A 122 -5.80 -8.26 -20.66
N GLU A 123 -6.60 -9.32 -20.57
CA GLU A 123 -7.99 -9.29 -21.06
C GLU A 123 -8.91 -8.39 -20.24
N MET A 124 -8.67 -8.30 -18.93
CA MET A 124 -9.43 -7.40 -18.07
C MET A 124 -9.03 -5.94 -18.35
N ILE A 125 -7.72 -5.69 -18.45
CA ILE A 125 -7.16 -4.37 -18.75
C ILE A 125 -7.66 -3.86 -20.10
N SER A 126 -7.72 -4.71 -21.13
CA SER A 126 -8.18 -4.30 -22.47
C SER A 126 -9.67 -3.94 -22.53
N ARG A 127 -10.47 -4.41 -21.56
CA ARG A 127 -11.90 -4.09 -21.43
C ARG A 127 -12.16 -2.91 -20.49
N ALA A 128 -11.15 -2.46 -19.75
CA ALA A 128 -11.30 -1.33 -18.83
C ALA A 128 -11.48 -0.03 -19.60
N THR A 129 -12.40 0.83 -19.13
CA THR A 129 -12.59 2.17 -19.69
C THR A 129 -11.50 3.13 -19.24
N ASP A 130 -10.96 2.91 -18.04
CA ASP A 130 -9.92 3.73 -17.41
C ASP A 130 -8.96 2.84 -16.61
N TYR A 131 -7.69 3.24 -16.49
CA TYR A 131 -6.72 2.59 -15.62
C TYR A 131 -5.84 3.63 -14.91
N SER A 132 -5.48 3.32 -13.67
CA SER A 132 -4.52 4.10 -12.88
C SER A 132 -3.31 3.24 -12.54
N ILE A 133 -2.12 3.81 -12.67
CA ILE A 133 -0.85 3.15 -12.37
C ILE A 133 -0.15 3.96 -11.29
N SER A 134 0.23 3.28 -10.21
CA SER A 134 1.12 3.82 -9.19
C SER A 134 2.48 3.15 -9.33
N VAL A 135 3.55 3.95 -9.33
CA VAL A 135 4.94 3.47 -9.34
C VAL A 135 5.52 3.45 -7.94
N PRO A 136 6.51 2.59 -7.64
CA PRO A 136 7.23 2.64 -6.38
C PRO A 136 7.95 3.96 -6.26
N ILE A 137 7.99 4.50 -5.05
CA ILE A 137 8.91 5.57 -4.72
C ILE A 137 10.29 4.91 -4.62
N GLY A 138 11.25 5.30 -5.47
CA GLY A 138 12.65 4.86 -5.35
C GLY A 138 13.28 5.33 -4.03
N ASN A 139 14.60 5.18 -3.86
CA ASN A 139 15.28 5.79 -2.72
C ASN A 139 15.11 7.32 -2.78
N ILE A 140 14.16 7.85 -2.02
CA ILE A 140 14.00 9.29 -1.80
C ILE A 140 14.34 9.53 -0.33
N THR A 141 15.55 10.03 -0.08
CA THR A 141 15.74 10.91 1.07
C THR A 141 15.11 12.22 0.69
N ARG A 142 14.09 12.63 1.44
CA ARG A 142 13.63 14.00 1.40
C ARG A 142 14.64 14.78 2.25
N ASP A 143 15.82 15.08 1.70
CA ASP A 143 16.75 16.02 2.30
C ASP A 143 16.22 17.43 2.05
N ASP A 144 15.23 17.79 2.86
CA ASP A 144 14.78 19.17 2.99
C ASP A 144 15.79 19.90 3.90
N THR A 145 17.02 20.11 3.40
CA THR A 145 17.96 21.13 3.93
C THR A 145 18.14 22.24 2.92
#